data_AF-A0A950USC0-F1
#
_entry.id   AF-A0A950USC0-F1
#
_cell.length_a   1.000
_cell.length_b   1.000
_cell.length_c   1.000
_cell.angle_alpha   90.00
_cell.angle_beta   90.00
_cell.angle_gamma   90.00
#
_symmetry.space_group_name_H-M   'P 1'
#
loop_
_entity.id
_entity.type
_entity.pdbx_description
1 polymer ?
#
loop_
_entity_poly.entity_id
_entity_poly.type
_entity_poly.pdbx_seq_one_letter_code
_entity_poly.pdbx_strand_id
1 'polypeptide(L)' 'AERVIGYSRAGIEVTKRMLWSSLDASSLTAQMDHEGIGQLYVRLTTKNFEEAIRARKEKRAPVYED' A
#
# COMPACT_ATOMS: atom_id res chain seq x y z
N ALA A 1 1.80 14.68 -8.96
CA ALA A 1 0.76 13.68 -9.28
C ALA A 1 1.36 12.39 -9.83
N GLU A 2 2.26 12.48 -10.80
CA GLU A 2 2.87 11.32 -11.51
C GLU A 2 3.41 10.22 -10.60
N ARG A 3 4.07 10.58 -9.48
CA ARG A 3 4.56 9.59 -8.51
C ARG A 3 3.44 8.74 -7.89
N VAL A 4 2.30 9.35 -7.58
CA VAL A 4 1.14 8.66 -6.97
C VAL A 4 0.50 7.71 -7.97
N ILE A 5 0.43 8.11 -9.24
CA ILE A 5 -0.10 7.31 -10.34
C ILE A 5 0.72 6.04 -10.57
N GLY A 6 2.03 6.07 -10.27
CA GLY A 6 2.92 4.92 -10.40
C GLY A 6 2.87 3.92 -9.24
N TYR A 7 2.04 4.12 -8.23
CA TYR A 7 1.87 3.18 -7.11
C TYR A 7 0.60 2.33 -7.28
N SER A 8 0.54 1.21 -6.55
CA SER A 8 -0.66 0.38 -6.46
C SER A 8 -1.87 1.21 -6.05
N ARG A 9 -2.97 1.08 -6.80
CA ARG A 9 -4.22 1.79 -6.52
C ARG A 9 -4.75 1.41 -5.14
N ALA A 10 -4.86 0.11 -4.86
CA ALA A 10 -5.31 -0.37 -3.57
C ALA A 10 -4.40 0.11 -2.42
N GLY A 11 -3.08 0.11 -2.64
CA GLY A 11 -2.11 0.63 -1.68
C GLY A 11 -2.31 2.12 -1.37
N ILE A 12 -2.56 2.95 -2.38
CA ILE A 12 -2.84 4.40 -2.22
C ILE A 12 -4.15 4.63 -1.49
N GLU A 13 -5.21 3.92 -1.84
CA GLU A 13 -6.52 4.06 -1.20
C GLU A 13 -6.48 3.68 0.28
N VAL A 14 -5.85 2.55 0.60
CA VAL A 14 -5.64 2.10 1.98
C VAL A 14 -4.79 3.11 2.74
N THR A 15 -3.66 3.55 2.17
CA THR A 15 -2.77 4.54 2.81
C THR A 15 -3.52 5.84 3.13
N LYS A 16 -4.32 6.35 2.17
CA LYS A 16 -5.11 7.56 2.37
C LYS A 16 -6.13 7.37 3.50
N ARG A 17 -6.80 6.21 3.56
CA ARG A 17 -7.76 5.91 4.62
C ARG A 17 -7.06 5.86 5.99
N MET A 18 -5.89 5.22 6.09
CA MET A 18 -5.13 5.17 7.34
C MET A 18 -4.74 6.55 7.86
N LEU A 19 -4.29 7.45 6.98
CA LEU A 19 -3.93 8.83 7.35
C LEU A 19 -5.11 9.63 7.90
N TRP A 20 -6.31 9.42 7.36
CA TRP A 20 -7.51 10.06 7.90
C TRP A 20 -7.97 9.40 9.20
N SER A 21 -8.01 8.07 9.24
CA SER A 21 -8.41 7.33 10.44
C SER A 21 -7.46 7.57 11.62
N SER A 22 -6.18 7.84 11.38
CA SER A 22 -5.22 8.11 12.46
C SER A 22 -5.48 9.45 13.16
N LEU A 23 -6.13 10.41 12.51
CA LEU A 23 -6.49 11.69 13.14
C LEU A 23 -7.61 11.53 14.17
N ASP A 24 -8.51 10.57 13.93
CA ASP A 24 -9.63 10.24 14.82
C ASP A 24 -9.31 9.08 15.77
N ALA A 25 -8.10 8.49 15.67
CA ALA A 25 -7.70 7.34 16.47
C ALA A 25 -7.34 7.75 17.90
N SER A 26 -8.00 7.14 18.89
CA SER A 26 -7.70 7.35 20.31
C SER A 26 -6.64 6.39 20.88
N SER A 27 -6.10 5.49 20.06
CA SER A 27 -5.13 4.47 20.48
C SER A 27 -4.15 4.13 19.36
N LEU A 28 -2.85 4.18 19.70
CA LEU A 28 -1.78 3.79 18.79
C LEU A 28 -1.85 2.30 18.43
N THR A 29 -2.11 1.43 19.39
CA THR A 29 -2.17 -0.03 19.15
C THR A 29 -3.28 -0.37 18.17
N ALA A 30 -4.46 0.24 18.34
CA ALA A 30 -5.58 0.00 17.42
C ALA A 30 -5.24 0.47 15.99
N GLN A 31 -4.52 1.59 15.86
CA GLN A 31 -4.06 2.08 14.56
C GLN A 31 -3.02 1.15 13.93
N MET A 32 -2.08 0.61 14.71
CA MET A 32 -1.09 -0.36 14.24
C MET A 32 -1.75 -1.64 13.72
N ASP A 33 -2.78 -2.15 14.43
CA ASP A 33 -3.53 -3.32 14.00
C ASP A 33 -4.26 -3.05 12.66
N HIS A 34 -4.87 -1.87 12.54
CA HIS A 34 -5.56 -1.46 11.32
C HIS A 34 -4.60 -1.31 10.13
N GLU A 35 -3.43 -0.70 10.32
CA GLU A 35 -2.37 -0.61 9.31
C GLU A 35 -1.84 -1.99 8.92
N GLY A 36 -1.59 -2.85 9.90
CA GLY A 36 -1.11 -4.22 9.69
C GLY A 36 -2.06 -5.04 8.82
N ILE A 37 -3.36 -4.98 9.10
CA ILE A 37 -4.40 -5.64 8.28
C ILE A 37 -4.39 -5.08 6.86
N GLY A 38 -4.29 -3.76 6.69
CA GLY A 38 -4.23 -3.12 5.38
C GLY A 38 -3.01 -3.56 4.55
N GLN A 39 -1.84 -3.69 5.19
CA GLN A 39 -0.63 -4.19 4.54
C GLN A 39 -0.76 -5.66 4.13
N LEU A 40 -1.29 -6.51 5.01
CA LEU A 40 -1.51 -7.92 4.71
C LEU A 40 -2.55 -8.13 3.60
N TYR A 41 -3.60 -7.32 3.59
CA TYR A 41 -4.60 -7.33 2.53
C TYR A 41 -3.94 -7.13 1.17
N VAL A 42 -3.23 -6.01 0.95
CA VAL A 42 -2.55 -5.75 -0.33
C VAL A 42 -1.51 -6.83 -0.62
N ARG A 43 -0.77 -7.30 0.40
CA ARG A 43 0.27 -8.32 0.21
C ARG A 43 -0.27 -9.67 -0.27
N LEU A 44 -1.44 -10.09 0.22
CA LEU A 44 -2.00 -11.42 -0.03
C LEU A 44 -2.98 -11.45 -1.21
N THR A 45 -3.63 -10.33 -1.52
CA THR A 45 -4.65 -10.26 -2.59
C THR A 45 -4.11 -9.68 -3.90
N THR A 46 -2.85 -9.25 -3.94
CA THR A 46 -2.20 -8.71 -5.13
C THR A 46 -0.85 -9.39 -5.37
N LYS A 47 -0.21 -9.10 -6.52
CA LYS A 47 1.17 -9.50 -6.82
C LYS A 47 2.14 -8.31 -6.80
N ASN A 48 1.77 -7.24 -6.09
CA ASN A 48 2.48 -5.96 -6.15
C ASN A 48 3.91 -6.06 -5.60
N PHE A 49 4.13 -6.90 -4.59
CA PHE A 49 5.45 -7.07 -4.01
C PHE A 49 6.40 -7.83 -4.96
N GLU A 50 5.92 -8.91 -5.59
CA GLU A 50 6.66 -9.67 -6.60
C GLU A 50 7.02 -8.79 -7.79
N GLU A 51 6.08 -7.98 -8.27
CA GLU A 51 6.34 -7.03 -9.34
C GLU A 51 7.33 -5.95 -8.92
N ALA A 52 7.22 -5.39 -7.72
CA ALA A 52 8.17 -4.40 -7.23
C ALA A 52 9.61 -4.95 -7.16
N ILE A 53 9.77 -6.22 -6.73
CA ILE A 53 11.06 -6.90 -6.74
C ILE A 53 11.56 -7.11 -8.17
N ARG A 54 10.71 -7.62 -9.06
CA ARG A 54 11.05 -7.89 -10.47
C ARG A 54 11.45 -6.62 -11.20
N ALA A 55 10.65 -5.57 -11.11
CA ALA A 55 10.91 -4.27 -11.73
C ALA A 55 12.24 -3.67 -11.25
N ARG A 56 12.55 -3.79 -9.95
CA ARG A 56 13.84 -3.36 -9.40
C ARG A 56 15.01 -4.17 -9.95
N LYS A 57 14.86 -5.50 -10.07
CA LYS A 57 15.88 -6.39 -10.66
C LYS A 57 16.13 -6.05 -12.13
N GLU A 58 15.08 -5.72 -12.86
CA GLU A 58 15.10 -5.38 -14.29
C GLU A 58 15.40 -3.89 -14.56
N LYS A 59 15.55 -3.07 -13.51
CA LYS A 59 15.78 -1.61 -13.58
C LYS A 59 14.72 -0.86 -14.40
N ARG A 60 13.46 -1.28 -14.31
CA ARG A 60 12.31 -0.62 -14.94
C ARG A 60 11.32 -0.12 -13.89
N ALA A 61 10.39 0.73 -14.32
CA ALA A 61 9.25 1.10 -13.48
C ALA A 61 8.35 -0.13 -13.22
N PRO A 62 7.80 -0.29 -12.01
CA PRO A 62 6.83 -1.33 -11.73
C PRO A 62 5.50 -1.03 -12.44
N VAL A 63 4.80 -2.09 -12.85
CA VAL A 63 3.45 -2.02 -13.41
C VAL A 63 2.53 -2.84 -12.51
N TYR A 64 1.78 -2.15 -11.66
CA TYR A 64 0.79 -2.77 -10.78
C TYR A 64 -0.52 -3.00 -11.54
N GLU A 65 -1.13 -4.18 -11.40
CA GLU A 65 -2.32 -4.62 -12.18
C GLU A 65 -3.63 -4.45 -11.41
N ASP A 66 -3.58 -3.86 -10.20
CA ASP A 66 -4.70 -3.77 -9.26
C ASP A 66 -5.57 -2.51 -9.38
#